data_AF-A5BHH0-F1
#
_entry.id   AF-A5BHH0-F1
#
_cell.length_a   1.000
_cell.length_b   1.000
_cell.length_c   1.000
_cell.angle_alpha   90.00
_cell.angle_beta   90.00
_cell.angle_gamma   90.00
#
_symmetry.space_group_name_H-M   'P 1'
#
loop_
_entity.id
_entity.type
_entity.pdbx_description
1 polymer ?
#
loop_
_entity_poly.entity_id
_entity_poly.type
_entity_poly.pdbx_seq_one_letter_code
_entity_poly.pdbx_strand_id
1 'polypeptide(L)'
;MRLLHTQKKMLGSLFAKTSLKPSALHLFQFNLQRGLHSRNKKAAEFLAQGFSAIKEVDRVMDKSEPNSRLLIPLLRKAKENFELALEADNSNAHARYWLSKLHLKYHVPGACKAIGAALLVEAADMGDAEAQYELGRRLRYENEYVQSGQQAFYYLEKAADQGHAGAAIVYGSLLLRGVQLPESVTKLYKTASKSSGSAVLDPVEMAKEQFQIAAKAGCELGFKWLQRLEEEEKRLLTE
;
A
#
# COMPACT_ATOMS: atom_id res chain seq x y z
N MET A 1 28.07 -23.37 -34.76
CA MET A 1 26.90 -24.24 -34.51
C MET A 1 27.29 -25.69 -34.13
N ARG A 2 28.22 -25.90 -33.19
CA ARG A 2 28.53 -27.23 -32.59
C ARG A 2 29.00 -27.11 -31.13
N LEU A 3 28.40 -26.19 -30.37
CA LEU A 3 28.65 -26.01 -28.93
C LEU A 3 27.36 -25.92 -28.09
N LEU A 4 26.18 -25.98 -28.72
CA LEU A 4 24.87 -25.96 -28.05
C LEU A 4 24.21 -27.35 -27.95
N HIS A 5 24.88 -28.42 -28.37
CA HIS A 5 24.33 -29.79 -28.37
C HIS A 5 24.86 -30.69 -27.24
N THR A 6 25.85 -30.24 -26.46
CA THR A 6 26.45 -31.02 -25.37
C THR A 6 26.01 -30.58 -23.97
N GLN A 7 25.50 -29.36 -23.77
CA GLN A 7 24.94 -28.96 -22.46
C GLN A 7 23.49 -29.43 -22.22
N LYS A 8 22.73 -29.76 -23.26
CA LYS A 8 21.36 -30.28 -23.12
C LYS A 8 21.28 -31.75 -22.71
N LYS A 9 22.41 -32.48 -22.71
CA LYS A 9 22.52 -33.89 -22.28
C LYS A 9 23.05 -34.10 -20.85
N MET A 10 23.55 -33.06 -20.17
CA MET A 10 23.95 -33.15 -18.75
C MET A 10 22.88 -32.64 -17.76
N LEU A 11 21.79 -32.04 -18.24
CA LEU A 11 20.63 -31.65 -17.41
C LEU A 11 19.50 -32.70 -17.40
N GLY A 12 19.64 -33.78 -18.17
CA GLY A 12 18.64 -34.85 -18.30
C GLY A 12 18.80 -36.05 -17.36
N SER A 13 19.83 -36.08 -16.50
CA SER A 13 20.12 -37.24 -15.64
C SER A 13 20.17 -36.96 -14.14
N LEU A 14 19.74 -35.78 -13.68
CA LEU A 14 19.63 -35.46 -12.25
C LEU A 14 18.19 -35.50 -11.71
N PHE A 15 17.18 -35.69 -12.56
CA PHE A 15 15.83 -36.05 -12.14
C PHE A 15 15.69 -37.58 -12.05
N ALA A 16 16.56 -38.21 -11.25
CA ALA A 16 16.20 -39.48 -10.66
C ALA A 16 15.01 -39.22 -9.74
N LYS A 17 13.91 -39.93 -9.99
CA LYS A 17 12.65 -39.87 -9.26
C LYS A 17 12.88 -40.15 -7.77
N THR A 18 13.21 -39.12 -6.99
CA THR A 18 13.00 -39.13 -5.55
C THR A 18 11.53 -38.78 -5.32
N SER A 19 10.66 -39.79 -5.36
CA SER A 19 9.32 -39.62 -4.79
C SER A 19 9.52 -39.46 -3.28
N LEU A 20 9.59 -38.21 -2.82
CA LEU A 20 9.46 -37.91 -1.39
C LEU A 20 8.17 -38.56 -0.91
N LYS A 21 8.28 -39.47 0.07
CA LYS A 21 7.12 -40.11 0.68
C LYS A 21 6.14 -39.01 1.12
N PRO A 22 4.81 -39.18 1.00
CA PRO A 22 3.83 -38.18 1.42
C PRO A 22 4.05 -37.66 2.85
N SER A 23 4.55 -38.54 3.74
CA SER A 23 4.94 -38.18 5.11
C SER A 23 6.15 -37.25 5.22
N ALA A 24 7.13 -37.38 4.33
CA ALA A 24 8.30 -36.49 4.26
C ALA A 24 7.93 -35.12 3.68
N LEU A 25 7.02 -35.08 2.69
CA LEU A 25 6.43 -33.84 2.18
C LEU A 25 5.61 -33.12 3.25
N HIS A 26 4.79 -33.85 4.01
CA HIS A 26 4.00 -33.29 5.10
C HIS A 26 4.88 -32.75 6.24
N LEU A 27 5.94 -33.48 6.63
CA LEU A 27 6.90 -33.03 7.63
C LEU A 27 7.71 -31.81 7.15
N PHE A 28 8.11 -31.78 5.88
CA PHE A 28 8.79 -30.64 5.28
C PHE A 28 7.89 -29.40 5.21
N GLN A 29 6.64 -29.56 4.77
CA GLN A 29 5.64 -28.50 4.76
C GLN A 29 5.32 -27.99 6.17
N PHE A 30 5.21 -28.89 7.15
CA PHE A 30 5.00 -28.54 8.55
C PHE A 30 6.19 -27.77 9.15
N ASN A 31 7.42 -28.20 8.86
CA ASN A 31 8.63 -27.50 9.31
C ASN A 31 8.79 -26.14 8.64
N LEU A 32 8.43 -26.02 7.36
CA LEU A 32 8.39 -24.74 6.65
C LEU A 32 7.36 -23.79 7.27
N GLN A 33 6.16 -24.28 7.59
CA GLN A 33 5.11 -23.51 8.27
C GLN A 33 5.53 -23.08 9.68
N ARG A 34 6.19 -23.95 10.46
CA ARG A 34 6.76 -23.58 11.78
C ARG A 34 7.86 -22.52 11.65
N GLY A 35 8.73 -22.65 10.65
CA GLY A 35 9.77 -21.66 10.36
C GLY A 35 9.18 -20.31 9.98
N LEU A 36 8.16 -20.29 9.12
CA LEU A 36 7.42 -19.08 8.76
C LEU A 36 6.75 -18.44 9.98
N HIS A 37 6.08 -19.25 10.81
CA HIS A 37 5.42 -18.77 12.01
C HIS A 37 6.40 -18.12 13.00
N SER A 38 7.59 -18.70 13.17
CA SER A 38 8.64 -18.14 14.03
C SER A 38 9.21 -16.83 13.48
N ARG A 39 9.37 -16.72 12.15
CA ARG A 39 9.84 -15.48 11.49
C ARG A 39 8.82 -14.36 11.62
N ASN A 40 7.55 -14.67 11.34
CA ASN A 40 6.46 -13.70 11.42
C ASN A 40 6.27 -13.18 12.86
N LYS A 41 6.43 -14.05 13.87
CA LYS A 41 6.39 -13.63 15.27
C LYS A 41 7.50 -12.63 15.61
N LYS A 42 8.74 -12.94 15.21
CA LYS A 42 9.89 -12.05 15.46
C LYS A 42 9.75 -10.72 14.73
N ALA A 43 9.28 -10.73 13.47
CA ALA A 43 8.98 -9.52 12.72
C ALA A 43 7.89 -8.67 13.41
N ALA A 44 6.83 -9.31 13.94
CA ALA A 44 5.77 -8.61 14.66
C ALA A 44 6.26 -7.95 15.97
N GLU A 45 7.19 -8.58 16.69
CA GLU A 45 7.81 -8.00 17.88
C GLU A 45 8.60 -6.72 17.55
N PHE A 46 9.41 -6.77 16.50
CA PHE A 46 10.15 -5.59 16.03
C PHE A 46 9.21 -4.49 15.53
N LEU A 47 8.17 -4.84 14.76
CA LEU A 47 7.13 -3.89 14.34
C LEU A 47 6.51 -3.17 15.54
N ALA A 48 6.10 -3.91 16.57
CA ALA A 48 5.50 -3.33 17.77
C ALA A 48 6.45 -2.35 18.48
N GLN A 49 7.73 -2.69 18.57
CA GLN A 49 8.76 -1.82 19.15
C GLN A 49 8.98 -0.56 18.29
N GLY A 50 9.01 -0.71 16.97
CA GLY A 50 9.08 0.39 16.02
C GLY A 50 7.90 1.36 16.18
N PHE A 51 6.68 0.83 16.25
CA PHE A 51 5.47 1.64 16.48
C PHE A 51 5.44 2.32 17.83
N SER A 52 5.89 1.63 18.89
CA SER A 52 6.00 2.25 20.20
C SER A 52 6.95 3.46 20.17
N ALA A 53 8.04 3.39 19.40
CA ALA A 53 8.96 4.50 19.23
C ALA A 53 8.34 5.64 18.39
N ILE A 54 7.67 5.34 17.27
CA ILE A 54 6.96 6.35 16.45
C ILE A 54 5.88 7.08 17.26
N LYS A 55 5.10 6.35 18.05
CA LYS A 55 4.06 6.94 18.90
C LYS A 55 4.65 7.94 19.89
N GLU A 56 5.84 7.64 20.42
CA GLU A 56 6.55 8.56 21.30
C GLU A 56 7.15 9.75 20.54
N VAL A 57 7.64 9.54 19.32
CA VAL A 57 8.04 10.64 18.41
C VAL A 57 6.89 11.60 18.20
N ASP A 58 5.70 11.12 17.83
CA ASP A 58 4.55 11.97 17.54
C ASP A 58 4.11 12.76 18.79
N ARG A 59 4.13 12.13 19.98
CA ARG A 59 3.85 12.82 21.26
C ARG A 59 4.81 13.96 21.59
N VAL A 60 6.08 13.80 21.25
CA VAL A 60 7.14 14.78 21.55
C VAL A 60 7.20 15.85 20.46
N MET A 61 6.97 15.47 19.19
CA MET A 61 7.04 16.35 18.03
C MET A 61 6.06 17.52 18.12
N ASP A 62 4.84 17.31 18.63
CA ASP A 62 3.87 18.40 18.83
C ASP A 62 4.36 19.48 19.82
N LYS A 63 5.36 19.16 20.64
CA LYS A 63 5.90 20.02 21.70
C LYS A 63 7.34 20.48 21.44
N SER A 64 7.93 20.08 20.32
CA SER A 64 9.37 20.25 20.05
C SER A 64 9.65 20.60 18.59
N GLU A 65 10.80 21.21 18.32
CA GLU A 65 11.24 21.42 16.94
C GLU A 65 11.44 20.08 16.21
N PRO A 66 11.14 20.00 14.88
CA PRO A 66 11.26 18.77 14.09
C PRO A 66 12.65 18.11 14.10
N ASN A 67 13.69 18.89 14.38
CA ASN A 67 15.09 18.45 14.44
C ASN A 67 15.63 18.40 15.89
N SER A 68 14.74 18.39 16.88
CA SER A 68 15.13 18.33 18.29
C SER A 68 15.99 17.10 18.57
N ARG A 69 17.07 17.29 19.35
CA ARG A 69 17.97 16.21 19.79
C ARG A 69 17.22 15.10 20.54
N LEU A 70 16.04 15.39 21.10
CA LEU A 70 15.20 14.42 21.80
C LEU A 70 14.55 13.40 20.87
N LEU A 71 14.30 13.76 19.60
CA LEU A 71 13.65 12.88 18.62
C LEU A 71 14.64 11.87 18.02
N ILE A 72 15.93 12.22 17.95
CA ILE A 72 16.96 11.43 17.28
C ILE A 72 17.06 9.99 17.84
N PRO A 73 17.10 9.74 19.16
CA PRO A 73 17.16 8.38 19.70
C PRO A 73 15.90 7.57 19.40
N LEU A 74 14.71 8.20 19.44
CA LEU A 74 13.44 7.54 19.17
C LEU A 74 13.31 7.17 17.68
N LEU A 75 13.67 8.09 16.78
CA LEU A 75 13.70 7.86 15.34
C LEU A 75 14.72 6.79 14.94
N ARG A 76 15.89 6.79 15.57
CA ARG A 76 16.89 5.74 15.39
C ARG A 76 16.33 4.38 15.81
N LYS A 77 15.76 4.30 17.02
CA LYS A 77 15.15 3.06 17.52
C LYS A 77 14.03 2.57 16.61
N ALA A 78 13.17 3.46 16.12
CA ALA A 78 12.11 3.12 15.19
C ALA A 78 12.69 2.52 13.89
N LYS A 79 13.68 3.18 13.29
CA LYS A 79 14.35 2.73 12.08
C LYS A 79 14.98 1.35 12.24
N GLU A 80 15.80 1.16 13.26
CA GLU A 80 16.46 -0.13 13.54
C GLU A 80 15.44 -1.26 13.70
N ASN A 81 14.32 -1.00 14.37
CA ASN A 81 13.26 -2.00 14.52
C ASN A 81 12.56 -2.34 13.19
N PHE A 82 12.28 -1.37 12.32
CA PHE A 82 11.71 -1.68 11.01
C PHE A 82 12.71 -2.42 10.10
N GLU A 83 14.01 -2.11 10.19
CA GLU A 83 15.07 -2.85 9.49
C GLU A 83 15.13 -4.30 9.98
N LEU A 84 15.18 -4.52 11.29
CA LEU A 84 15.15 -5.87 11.89
C LEU A 84 13.86 -6.64 11.56
N ALA A 85 12.72 -5.95 11.45
CA ALA A 85 11.47 -6.57 11.00
C ALA A 85 11.58 -7.08 9.56
N LEU A 86 12.19 -6.31 8.65
CA LEU A 86 12.41 -6.73 7.26
C LEU A 86 13.49 -7.80 7.11
N GLU A 87 14.51 -7.81 7.98
CA GLU A 87 15.47 -8.92 8.06
C GLU A 87 14.80 -10.23 8.49
N ALA A 88 13.83 -10.16 9.41
CA ALA A 88 13.07 -11.31 9.87
C ALA A 88 12.02 -11.77 8.83
N ASP A 89 11.31 -10.81 8.23
CA ASP A 89 10.29 -11.03 7.20
C ASP A 89 10.32 -9.90 6.16
N ASN A 90 11.06 -10.14 5.08
CA ASN A 90 11.17 -9.20 3.98
C ASN A 90 9.87 -9.04 3.18
N SER A 91 8.87 -9.90 3.40
CA SER A 91 7.55 -9.79 2.75
C SER A 91 6.60 -8.81 3.46
N ASN A 92 7.03 -8.21 4.57
CA ASN A 92 6.22 -7.26 5.31
C ASN A 92 6.17 -5.89 4.62
N ALA A 93 5.13 -5.68 3.81
CA ALA A 93 4.89 -4.43 3.09
C ALA A 93 4.73 -3.23 4.03
N HIS A 94 4.10 -3.43 5.19
CA HIS A 94 3.84 -2.37 6.14
C HIS A 94 5.11 -1.88 6.84
N ALA A 95 6.00 -2.80 7.27
CA ALA A 95 7.32 -2.44 7.80
C ALA A 95 8.11 -1.60 6.78
N ARG A 96 8.04 -2.01 5.51
CA ARG A 96 8.69 -1.33 4.39
C ARG A 96 8.17 0.09 4.16
N TYR A 97 6.85 0.26 4.21
CA TYR A 97 6.21 1.59 4.19
C TYR A 97 6.72 2.48 5.33
N TRP A 98 6.78 1.97 6.56
CA TRP A 98 7.23 2.77 7.69
C TRP A 98 8.70 3.14 7.62
N LEU A 99 9.56 2.25 7.13
CA LEU A 99 10.96 2.56 6.87
C LEU A 99 11.09 3.63 5.76
N SER A 100 10.29 3.53 4.70
CA SER A 100 10.18 4.58 3.68
C SER A 100 9.81 5.93 4.29
N LYS A 101 8.74 5.96 5.08
CA LYS A 101 8.23 7.16 5.73
C LYS A 101 9.25 7.80 6.66
N LEU A 102 10.04 6.99 7.38
CA LEU A 102 11.16 7.47 8.19
C LEU A 102 12.21 8.21 7.34
N HIS A 103 12.58 7.64 6.19
CA HIS A 103 13.55 8.25 5.27
C HIS A 103 13.03 9.51 4.55
N LEU A 104 11.73 9.59 4.30
CA LEU A 104 11.12 10.69 3.53
C LEU A 104 10.64 11.86 4.38
N LYS A 105 10.08 11.59 5.56
CA LYS A 105 9.39 12.58 6.41
C LYS A 105 10.25 13.05 7.59
N TYR A 106 11.01 12.14 8.21
CA TYR A 106 11.66 12.41 9.49
C TYR A 106 13.17 12.64 9.33
N HIS A 107 13.77 13.43 10.22
CA HIS A 107 15.22 13.63 10.28
C HIS A 107 15.90 12.48 11.05
N VAL A 108 15.81 11.27 10.51
CA VAL A 108 16.46 10.09 11.10
C VAL A 108 17.95 10.03 10.72
N PRO A 109 18.86 9.61 11.62
CA PRO A 109 20.26 9.41 11.28
C PRO A 109 20.43 8.48 10.07
N GLY A 110 21.22 8.92 9.09
CA GLY A 110 21.42 8.20 7.83
C GLY A 110 20.17 8.15 6.95
N ALA A 111 19.24 9.11 7.08
CA ALA A 111 18.13 9.26 6.15
C ALA A 111 18.67 9.48 4.72
N CYS A 112 18.05 8.80 3.77
CA CYS A 112 18.32 8.94 2.35
C CYS A 112 16.99 8.91 1.61
N LYS A 113 16.65 10.04 0.95
CA LYS A 113 15.37 10.20 0.25
C LYS A 113 15.21 9.21 -0.90
N ALA A 114 16.29 8.88 -1.60
CA ALA A 114 16.27 7.90 -2.69
C ALA A 114 15.90 6.50 -2.20
N ILE A 115 16.48 6.06 -1.08
CA ILE A 115 16.11 4.81 -0.42
C ILE A 115 14.66 4.86 0.03
N GLY A 116 14.23 5.98 0.63
CA GLY A 116 12.85 6.17 1.05
C GLY A 116 11.86 6.05 -0.11
N ALA A 117 12.16 6.64 -1.27
CA ALA A 117 11.32 6.57 -2.46
C ALA A 117 11.24 5.14 -3.02
N ALA A 118 12.37 4.42 -3.09
CA ALA A 118 12.41 3.04 -3.55
C ALA A 118 11.56 2.12 -2.65
N LEU A 119 11.73 2.24 -1.32
CA LEU A 119 10.93 1.49 -0.35
C LEU A 119 9.43 1.82 -0.44
N LEU A 120 9.06 3.05 -0.77
CA LEU A 120 7.66 3.45 -0.95
C LEU A 120 7.03 2.71 -2.12
N VAL A 121 7.71 2.70 -3.27
CA VAL A 121 7.25 2.02 -4.48
C VAL A 121 7.12 0.52 -4.22
N GLU A 122 8.15 -0.10 -3.63
CA GLU A 122 8.11 -1.52 -3.27
C GLU A 122 6.93 -1.84 -2.33
N ALA A 123 6.70 -1.03 -1.28
CA ALA A 123 5.59 -1.25 -0.35
C ALA A 123 4.22 -1.10 -1.03
N ALA A 124 4.06 -0.11 -1.91
CA ALA A 124 2.82 0.12 -2.66
C ALA A 124 2.53 -1.04 -3.64
N ASP A 125 3.56 -1.53 -4.33
CA ASP A 125 3.47 -2.66 -5.25
C ASP A 125 3.16 -3.99 -4.53
N MET A 126 3.65 -4.13 -3.30
CA MET A 126 3.30 -5.26 -2.41
C MET A 126 1.89 -5.17 -1.82
N GLY A 127 1.16 -4.06 -2.04
CA GLY A 127 -0.24 -3.94 -1.67
C GLY A 127 -0.53 -3.12 -0.42
N ASP A 128 0.46 -2.52 0.24
CA ASP A 128 0.22 -1.74 1.47
C ASP A 128 -0.65 -0.50 1.17
N ALA A 129 -1.84 -0.43 1.75
CA ALA A 129 -2.82 0.62 1.45
C ALA A 129 -2.32 2.03 1.80
N GLU A 130 -1.53 2.15 2.87
CA GLU A 130 -0.91 3.42 3.29
C GLU A 130 0.18 3.86 2.31
N ALA A 131 1.03 2.93 1.85
CA ALA A 131 2.04 3.19 0.83
C ALA A 131 1.40 3.57 -0.51
N GLN A 132 0.35 2.87 -0.93
CA GLN A 132 -0.38 3.17 -2.15
C GLN A 132 -0.99 4.58 -2.10
N TYR A 133 -1.62 4.94 -0.97
CA TYR A 133 -2.14 6.28 -0.77
C TYR A 133 -1.03 7.36 -0.82
N GLU A 134 0.07 7.14 -0.11
CA GLU A 134 1.19 8.10 -0.03
C GLU A 134 1.88 8.25 -1.40
N LEU A 135 2.10 7.16 -2.13
CA LEU A 135 2.64 7.19 -3.49
C LEU A 135 1.69 7.90 -4.46
N GLY A 136 0.39 7.58 -4.41
CA GLY A 136 -0.63 8.24 -5.23
C GLY A 136 -0.72 9.74 -4.95
N ARG A 137 -0.55 10.16 -3.70
CA ARG A 137 -0.44 11.59 -3.36
C ARG A 137 0.79 12.24 -3.96
N ARG A 138 1.97 11.64 -3.79
CA ARG A 138 3.23 12.19 -4.32
C ARG A 138 3.19 12.33 -5.84
N LEU A 139 2.76 11.29 -6.55
CA LEU A 139 2.62 11.32 -7.99
C LEU A 139 1.69 12.44 -8.49
N ARG A 140 0.65 12.78 -7.71
CA ARG A 140 -0.27 13.88 -8.01
C ARG A 140 0.33 15.27 -7.76
N TYR A 141 1.15 15.43 -6.72
CA TYR A 141 1.74 16.74 -6.37
C TYR A 141 3.04 17.04 -7.12
N GLU A 142 3.83 16.02 -7.43
CA GLU A 142 5.18 16.17 -7.97
C GLU A 142 5.22 16.22 -9.51
N ASN A 143 4.10 16.00 -10.21
CA ASN A 143 4.08 15.94 -11.68
C ASN A 143 2.86 16.63 -12.30
N GLU A 144 3.11 17.56 -13.22
CA GLU A 144 2.11 18.18 -14.10
C GLU A 144 1.76 17.31 -15.32
N TYR A 145 2.43 16.17 -15.49
CA TYR A 145 2.24 15.27 -16.63
C TYR A 145 1.04 14.33 -16.48
N VAL A 146 0.26 14.17 -17.55
CA VAL A 146 -0.95 13.35 -17.62
C VAL A 146 -0.71 11.88 -17.21
N GLN A 147 0.44 11.31 -17.54
CA GLN A 147 0.79 9.92 -17.20
C GLN A 147 0.93 9.71 -15.68
N SER A 148 1.53 10.65 -14.97
CA SER A 148 1.65 10.61 -13.52
C SER A 148 0.30 10.75 -12.83
N GLY A 149 -0.62 11.52 -13.45
CA GLY A 149 -2.02 11.54 -13.07
C GLY A 149 -2.63 10.15 -13.09
N GLN A 150 -2.56 9.43 -14.21
CA GLN A 150 -3.12 8.08 -14.34
C GLN A 150 -2.55 7.08 -13.33
N GLN A 151 -1.23 7.13 -13.07
CA GLN A 151 -0.59 6.30 -12.05
C GLN A 151 -1.07 6.66 -10.63
N ALA A 152 -1.24 7.95 -10.34
CA ALA A 152 -1.80 8.39 -9.07
C ALA A 152 -3.22 7.84 -8.85
N PHE A 153 -4.07 7.87 -9.89
CA PHE A 153 -5.41 7.29 -9.84
C PHE A 153 -5.38 5.81 -9.50
N TYR A 154 -4.51 5.05 -10.17
CA TYR A 154 -4.39 3.61 -9.95
C TYR A 154 -4.06 3.25 -8.50
N TYR A 155 -3.08 3.93 -7.90
CA TYR A 155 -2.71 3.67 -6.51
C TYR A 155 -3.76 4.17 -5.51
N LEU A 156 -4.44 5.28 -5.79
CA LEU A 156 -5.52 5.80 -4.95
C LEU A 156 -6.75 4.89 -4.97
N GLU A 157 -7.14 4.37 -6.13
CA GLU A 157 -8.21 3.38 -6.27
C GLU A 157 -7.89 2.14 -5.43
N LYS A 158 -6.72 1.54 -5.61
CA LYS A 158 -6.31 0.34 -4.86
C LYS A 158 -6.30 0.54 -3.34
N ALA A 159 -5.83 1.70 -2.87
CA ALA A 159 -5.85 2.01 -1.45
C ALA A 159 -7.29 2.17 -0.94
N ALA A 160 -8.16 2.81 -1.73
CA ALA A 160 -9.55 3.01 -1.38
C ALA A 160 -10.34 1.69 -1.35
N ASP A 161 -10.09 0.78 -2.28
CA ASP A 161 -10.68 -0.58 -2.31
C ASP A 161 -10.32 -1.39 -1.06
N GLN A 162 -9.16 -1.12 -0.46
CA GLN A 162 -8.74 -1.70 0.82
C GLN A 162 -9.35 -0.99 2.06
N GLY A 163 -10.20 0.01 1.86
CA GLY A 163 -10.85 0.76 2.93
C GLY A 163 -10.08 1.98 3.42
N HIS A 164 -9.00 2.40 2.74
CA HIS A 164 -8.21 3.53 3.18
C HIS A 164 -8.97 4.86 3.00
N ALA A 165 -9.41 5.46 4.12
CA ALA A 165 -10.27 6.63 4.11
C ALA A 165 -9.70 7.82 3.31
N GLY A 166 -8.42 8.17 3.53
CA GLY A 166 -7.79 9.28 2.82
C GLY A 166 -7.75 9.09 1.30
N ALA A 167 -7.48 7.87 0.84
CA ALA A 167 -7.48 7.52 -0.57
C ALA A 167 -8.89 7.59 -1.15
N ALA A 168 -9.89 7.08 -0.45
CA ALA A 168 -11.28 7.12 -0.87
C ALA A 168 -11.81 8.56 -1.00
N ILE A 169 -11.49 9.46 -0.07
CA ILE A 169 -11.82 10.89 -0.19
C ILE A 169 -11.19 11.50 -1.43
N VAL A 170 -9.89 11.28 -1.62
CA VAL A 170 -9.16 11.85 -2.75
C VAL A 170 -9.71 11.29 -4.06
N TYR A 171 -9.88 9.97 -4.16
CA TYR A 171 -10.37 9.32 -5.36
C TYR A 171 -11.80 9.74 -5.70
N GLY A 172 -12.72 9.74 -4.73
CA GLY A 172 -14.09 10.25 -4.91
C GLY A 172 -14.12 11.72 -5.36
N SER A 173 -13.28 12.58 -4.77
CA SER A 173 -13.20 13.98 -5.19
C SER A 173 -12.67 14.16 -6.62
N LEU A 174 -11.82 13.26 -7.08
CA LEU A 174 -11.26 13.27 -8.42
C LEU A 174 -12.29 12.79 -9.46
N LEU A 175 -13.11 11.80 -9.10
CA LEU A 175 -14.23 11.32 -9.92
C LEU A 175 -15.25 12.44 -10.18
N LEU A 176 -15.62 13.21 -9.15
CA LEU A 176 -16.54 14.35 -9.28
C LEU A 176 -16.00 15.48 -10.17
N ARG A 177 -14.67 15.60 -10.30
CA ARG A 177 -14.03 16.61 -11.17
C ARG A 177 -14.02 16.19 -12.64
N GLY A 178 -14.51 15.01 -12.99
CA GLY A 178 -14.55 14.51 -14.37
C GLY A 178 -13.17 14.22 -14.96
N VAL A 179 -12.18 13.92 -14.11
CA VAL A 179 -10.83 13.58 -14.60
C VAL A 179 -10.89 12.28 -15.40
N GLN A 180 -10.17 12.22 -16.51
CA GLN A 180 -10.10 11.01 -17.34
C GLN A 180 -9.58 9.83 -16.53
N LEU A 181 -10.41 8.79 -16.44
CA LEU A 181 -10.05 7.55 -15.78
C LEU A 181 -9.03 6.77 -16.62
N PRO A 182 -8.02 6.14 -15.99
CA PRO A 182 -7.17 5.17 -16.68
C PRO A 182 -8.00 4.02 -17.25
N GLU A 183 -7.56 3.46 -18.38
CA GLU A 183 -8.28 2.36 -19.05
C GLU A 183 -8.46 1.13 -18.14
N SER A 184 -7.52 0.87 -17.24
CA SER A 184 -7.61 -0.19 -16.23
C SER A 184 -8.82 0.00 -15.31
N VAL A 185 -9.03 1.22 -14.84
CA VAL A 185 -10.15 1.63 -13.98
C VAL A 185 -11.45 1.46 -14.76
N THR A 186 -11.52 2.03 -15.97
CA THR A 186 -12.70 1.92 -16.84
C THR A 186 -13.07 0.46 -17.12
N LYS A 187 -12.08 -0.42 -17.30
CA LYS A 187 -12.31 -1.86 -17.53
C LYS A 187 -12.82 -2.59 -16.29
N LEU A 188 -12.30 -2.27 -15.10
CA LEU A 188 -12.78 -2.80 -13.82
C LEU A 188 -14.27 -2.49 -13.64
N TYR A 189 -14.64 -1.21 -13.74
CA TYR A 189 -16.03 -0.81 -13.57
C TYR A 189 -16.95 -1.33 -14.69
N LYS A 190 -16.48 -1.44 -15.95
CA LYS A 190 -17.22 -2.13 -17.04
C LYS A 190 -17.48 -3.62 -16.76
N THR A 191 -16.64 -4.26 -15.95
CA THR A 191 -16.81 -5.66 -15.57
C THR A 191 -17.76 -5.79 -14.38
N ALA A 192 -17.66 -4.90 -13.39
CA ALA A 192 -18.58 -4.82 -12.26
C ALA A 192 -20.02 -4.44 -12.67
N SER A 193 -20.18 -3.49 -13.59
CA SER A 193 -21.48 -3.09 -14.18
C SER A 193 -22.19 -4.22 -14.91
N LYS A 194 -21.45 -5.09 -15.60
CA LYS A 194 -22.03 -6.29 -16.23
C LYS A 194 -22.62 -7.27 -15.21
N SER A 195 -22.16 -7.24 -13.96
CA SER A 195 -22.78 -8.01 -12.87
C SER A 195 -23.93 -7.27 -12.17
N SER A 196 -24.01 -5.94 -12.23
CA SER A 196 -25.06 -5.14 -11.59
C SER A 196 -26.18 -4.64 -12.53
N GLY A 197 -26.06 -4.88 -13.85
CA GLY A 197 -27.09 -4.52 -14.85
C GLY A 197 -27.13 -3.04 -15.26
N SER A 198 -26.34 -2.17 -14.63
CA SER A 198 -26.20 -0.74 -15.00
C SER A 198 -24.99 -0.55 -15.91
N ALA A 199 -25.19 -0.30 -17.21
CA ALA A 199 -24.10 -0.14 -18.17
C ALA A 199 -23.44 1.26 -18.17
N VAL A 200 -23.92 2.19 -17.35
CA VAL A 200 -23.45 3.59 -17.33
C VAL A 200 -22.56 3.80 -16.12
N LEU A 201 -21.32 4.24 -16.36
CA LEU A 201 -20.41 4.71 -15.32
C LEU A 201 -20.89 6.10 -14.90
N ASP A 202 -21.65 6.20 -13.81
CA ASP A 202 -21.95 7.50 -13.20
C ASP A 202 -20.81 7.88 -12.23
N PRO A 203 -19.98 8.89 -12.54
CA PRO A 203 -18.92 9.34 -11.66
C PRO A 203 -19.44 9.79 -10.29
N VAL A 204 -20.70 10.23 -10.20
CA VAL A 204 -21.33 10.67 -8.94
C VAL A 204 -21.62 9.46 -8.05
N GLU A 205 -22.20 8.39 -8.59
CA GLU A 205 -22.42 7.14 -7.85
C GLU A 205 -21.09 6.54 -7.39
N MET A 206 -20.11 6.47 -8.28
CA MET A 206 -18.77 5.98 -7.94
C MET A 206 -18.13 6.82 -6.82
N ALA A 207 -18.23 8.14 -6.90
CA ALA A 207 -17.73 9.01 -5.83
C ALA A 207 -18.48 8.79 -4.51
N LYS A 208 -19.80 8.57 -4.56
CA LYS A 208 -20.64 8.27 -3.38
C LYS A 208 -20.17 6.98 -2.69
N GLU A 209 -19.86 5.92 -3.44
CA GLU A 209 -19.29 4.68 -2.90
C GLU A 209 -17.97 4.94 -2.16
N GLN A 210 -17.07 5.75 -2.76
CA GLN A 210 -15.80 6.09 -2.13
C GLN A 210 -15.99 6.89 -0.83
N PHE A 211 -16.92 7.84 -0.81
CA PHE A 211 -17.22 8.59 0.41
C PHE A 211 -17.86 7.71 1.49
N GLN A 212 -18.65 6.69 1.11
CA GLN A 212 -19.14 5.67 2.06
C GLN A 212 -18.01 4.84 2.64
N ILE A 213 -17.01 4.45 1.84
CA ILE A 213 -15.83 3.75 2.33
C ILE A 213 -15.11 4.61 3.38
N ALA A 214 -14.86 5.88 3.08
CA ALA A 214 -14.24 6.81 4.01
C ALA A 214 -15.06 6.99 5.30
N ALA A 215 -16.39 7.11 5.18
CA ALA A 215 -17.31 7.24 6.31
C ALA A 215 -17.31 6.00 7.20
N LYS A 216 -17.35 4.79 6.61
CA LYS A 216 -17.25 3.51 7.33
C LYS A 216 -15.92 3.34 8.05
N ALA A 217 -14.86 3.90 7.50
CA ALA A 217 -13.54 3.98 8.15
C ALA A 217 -13.46 5.07 9.24
N GLY A 218 -14.56 5.76 9.55
CA GLY A 218 -14.64 6.77 10.61
C GLY A 218 -14.18 8.17 10.19
N CYS A 219 -14.02 8.45 8.89
CA CYS A 219 -13.60 9.77 8.42
C CYS A 219 -14.77 10.75 8.29
N GLU A 220 -14.75 11.81 9.09
CA GLU A 220 -15.77 12.88 9.07
C GLU A 220 -15.96 13.52 7.69
N LEU A 221 -14.86 13.66 6.92
CA LEU A 221 -14.94 14.22 5.57
C LEU A 221 -15.80 13.34 4.67
N GLY A 222 -15.80 12.02 4.85
CA GLY A 222 -16.65 11.10 4.08
C GLY A 222 -18.12 11.41 4.29
N PHE A 223 -18.54 11.61 5.54
CA PHE A 223 -19.91 12.01 5.87
C PHE A 223 -20.29 13.37 5.29
N LYS A 224 -19.40 14.37 5.38
CA LYS A 224 -19.64 15.70 4.82
C LYS A 224 -19.82 15.67 3.30
N TRP A 225 -19.01 14.87 2.60
CA TRP A 225 -19.16 14.69 1.16
C TRP A 225 -20.48 14.01 0.79
N LEU A 226 -20.90 12.98 1.53
CA LEU A 226 -22.19 12.32 1.31
C LEU A 226 -23.37 13.28 1.52
N GLN A 227 -23.37 14.04 2.61
CA GLN A 227 -24.41 15.02 2.89
C GLN A 227 -24.51 16.06 1.76
N ARG A 228 -23.37 16.57 1.28
CA ARG A 228 -23.33 17.54 0.18
C ARG A 228 -23.91 16.97 -1.12
N LEU A 229 -23.62 15.70 -1.43
CA LEU A 229 -24.20 15.03 -2.60
C LEU A 229 -25.73 14.90 -2.48
N GLU A 230 -26.23 14.53 -1.31
CA GLU A 230 -27.68 14.42 -1.06
C GLU A 230 -28.39 15.78 -1.12
N GLU A 231 -27.77 16.84 -0.64
CA GLU A 231 -28.30 18.20 -0.73
C GLU A 231 -28.41 18.67 -2.19
N GLU A 232 -27.37 18.41 -3.00
CA GLU A 232 -27.37 18.76 -4.43
C GLU A 232 -28.40 17.95 -5.22
N GLU A 233 -28.53 16.64 -4.93
CA GLU A 233 -29.55 15.77 -5.53
C GLU A 233 -30.97 16.28 -5.24
N LYS A 234 -31.24 16.65 -3.98
CA LYS A 234 -32.53 17.26 -3.60
C LYS A 234 -32.78 18.57 -4.32
N ARG A 235 -31.75 19.40 -4.47
CA ARG A 235 -31.86 20.70 -5.15
C ARG A 235 -32.24 20.53 -6.62
N LEU A 236 -31.57 19.61 -7.32
CA LEU A 236 -31.86 19.28 -8.72
C LEU A 236 -33.26 18.69 -8.93
N LEU A 237 -33.83 18.02 -7.93
CA LEU A 237 -35.20 17.51 -7.98
C LEU A 237 -36.27 18.59 -7.72
N THR A 238 -35.87 19.75 -7.19
CA THR A 238 -36.77 20.87 -6.87
C THR A 238 -36.72 22.02 -7.88
N GLU A 239 -35.79 21.99 -8.84
CA GLU A 239 -35.65 22.94 -9.96
C GLU A 239 -36.32 22.41 -11.23
#